data_AF-A0A9E2U969-F1
#
_entry.id   AF-A0A9E2U969-F1
#
_cell.length_a   1.000
_cell.length_b   1.000
_cell.length_c   1.000
_cell.angle_alpha   90.00
_cell.angle_beta   90.00
_cell.angle_gamma   90.00
#
_symmetry.space_group_name_H-M   'P 1'
#
loop_
_entity.id
_entity.type
_entity.pdbx_description
1 polymer ?
#
loop_
_entity_poly.entity_id
_entity_poly.type
_entity_poly.pdbx_seq_one_letter_code
_entity_poly.pdbx_strand_id
1 'polypeptide(L)' 'GRFGDTPAGTELGRFLAPHGLAVDRHGDIYVGEVSWTAWPQIYPGKPHPANLRSLQKFERVE' A
#
# COMPACT_ATOMS: atom_id res chain seq x y z
N GLY A 1 14.29 -5.02 10.49
CA GLY A 1 13.72 -5.72 9.32
C GLY A 1 13.08 -4.71 8.37
N ARG A 2 12.75 -5.12 7.15
CA ARG A 2 12.02 -4.30 6.18
C ARG A 2 10.53 -4.62 6.27
N PHE A 3 9.67 -3.60 6.19
CA PHE A 3 8.22 -3.77 6.08
C PHE A 3 7.80 -3.49 4.64
N GLY A 4 7.32 -4.52 3.94
CA GLY A 4 6.90 -4.48 2.54
C GLY A 4 7.92 -5.00 1.52
N ASP A 5 7.41 -5.62 0.45
CA ASP A 5 8.19 -6.29 -0.60
C ASP A 5 8.43 -5.42 -1.84
N THR A 6 9.41 -5.81 -2.65
CA THR A 6 9.75 -5.19 -3.94
C THR A 6 9.58 -6.13 -5.13
N PRO A 7 9.31 -5.60 -6.34
CA PRO A 7 8.96 -4.20 -6.67
C PRO A 7 7.60 -3.73 -6.11
N ALA A 8 7.28 -2.45 -6.32
CA ALA A 8 5.95 -1.89 -6.03
C ALA A 8 4.84 -2.74 -6.68
N GLY A 9 3.71 -2.92 -5.99
CA GLY A 9 2.75 -3.96 -6.37
C GLY A 9 1.39 -3.85 -5.71
N THR A 10 0.40 -4.47 -6.36
CA THR A 10 -0.96 -4.62 -5.81
C THR A 10 -1.15 -5.89 -4.97
N GLU A 11 -0.15 -6.73 -4.87
CA GLU A 11 -0.18 -7.98 -4.10
C GLU A 11 -0.08 -7.74 -2.59
N LEU A 12 -0.46 -8.73 -1.78
CA LEU A 12 -0.28 -8.69 -0.33
C LEU A 12 1.20 -8.49 0.03
N GLY A 13 1.45 -7.65 1.03
CA GLY A 13 2.80 -7.30 1.46
C GLY A 13 3.51 -6.30 0.53
N ARG A 14 2.87 -5.81 -0.54
CA ARG A 14 3.44 -4.77 -1.41
C ARG A 14 2.74 -3.44 -1.27
N PHE A 15 3.52 -2.39 -1.54
CA PHE A 15 3.05 -1.01 -1.56
C PHE A 15 3.25 -0.41 -2.95
N LEU A 16 2.38 0.51 -3.31
CA LEU A 16 2.50 1.34 -4.51
C LEU A 16 3.22 2.64 -4.19
N ALA A 17 2.66 3.43 -3.28
CA ALA A 17 3.22 4.73 -2.87
C ALA A 17 2.75 5.09 -1.45
N PRO A 18 3.33 4.48 -0.39
CA PRO A 18 2.88 4.68 0.98
C PRO A 18 3.35 6.03 1.53
N HIS A 19 2.44 6.82 2.10
CA HIS A 19 2.71 8.16 2.65
C HIS A 19 2.04 8.41 4.01
N GLY A 20 1.00 7.66 4.36
CA GLY A 20 0.36 7.72 5.68
C GLY A 20 0.66 6.47 6.49
N LEU A 21 0.91 6.64 7.79
CA LEU A 21 1.09 5.54 8.74
C LEU A 21 0.37 5.88 10.04
N ALA A 22 -0.48 4.98 10.51
CA ALA A 22 -1.14 5.07 11.82
C ALA A 22 -1.14 3.70 12.51
N VAL A 23 -1.23 3.71 13.83
CA VAL A 23 -1.34 2.52 14.66
C VAL A 23 -2.52 2.69 15.60
N ASP A 24 -3.34 1.67 15.75
CA ASP A 24 -4.45 1.69 16.72
C ASP A 24 -4.08 1.05 18.07
N ARG A 25 -5.04 1.02 19.01
CA ARG A 25 -4.82 0.48 20.37
C ARG A 25 -4.52 -1.02 20.42
N HIS A 26 -4.84 -1.78 19.37
CA HIS A 26 -4.56 -3.20 19.27
C HIS A 26 -3.15 -3.47 18.71
N GLY A 27 -2.50 -2.41 18.23
CA GLY A 27 -1.21 -2.49 17.56
C GLY A 27 -1.32 -2.76 16.06
N ASP A 28 -2.54 -2.74 15.51
CA ASP A 28 -2.75 -2.88 14.07
C ASP A 28 -2.23 -1.64 13.35
N ILE A 29 -1.63 -1.86 12.18
CA ILE A 29 -1.00 -0.82 11.38
C ILE A 29 -1.89 -0.48 10.19
N TYR A 30 -2.05 0.81 9.91
CA TYR A 30 -2.78 1.34 8.76
C TYR A 30 -1.81 2.11 7.88
N VAL A 31 -1.71 1.72 6.61
CA VAL A 31 -0.85 2.35 5.62
C VAL A 31 -1.70 3.03 4.56
N GLY A 32 -1.64 4.35 4.52
CA GLY A 32 -2.27 5.17 3.48
C GLY A 32 -1.36 5.35 2.29
N GLU A 33 -1.87 5.11 1.09
CA GLU A 33 -1.13 5.13 -0.16
C GLU A 33 -1.71 6.16 -1.15
N VAL A 34 -0.85 6.85 -1.89
CA VAL A 34 -1.26 7.74 -3.01
C VAL A 34 -1.30 6.97 -4.34
N SER A 35 -1.91 5.79 -4.32
CA SER A 35 -1.86 4.81 -5.41
C SER A 35 -2.36 5.35 -6.74
N TRP A 36 -3.46 6.11 -6.73
CA TRP A 36 -4.08 6.61 -7.96
C TRP A 36 -3.17 7.54 -8.75
N THR A 37 -2.57 8.53 -8.09
CA THR A 37 -1.67 9.50 -8.74
C THR A 37 -0.30 8.90 -9.04
N ALA A 38 0.16 7.92 -8.25
CA ALA A 38 1.43 7.22 -8.48
C ALA A 38 1.36 6.18 -9.61
N TRP A 39 0.18 5.64 -9.93
CA TRP A 39 -0.02 4.59 -10.93
C TRP A 39 0.70 4.82 -12.27
N PRO A 40 0.58 5.98 -12.96
CA PRO A 40 1.26 6.19 -14.24
C PRO A 40 2.79 6.19 -14.15
N GLN A 41 3.36 6.44 -12.96
CA GLN A 41 4.80 6.37 -12.73
C GLN A 41 5.27 4.92 -12.50
N ILE A 42 4.45 4.11 -11.81
CA ILE A 42 4.76 2.72 -11.47
C ILE A 42 4.44 1.77 -12.63
N TYR A 43 3.34 2.04 -13.35
CA TYR A 43 2.85 1.26 -14.48
C TYR A 43 2.57 2.16 -15.71
N PRO A 44 3.63 2.65 -16.39
CA PRO A 44 3.46 3.53 -17.54
C PRO A 44 2.60 2.90 -18.64
N GLY A 45 1.64 3.67 -19.16
CA GLY A 45 0.76 3.25 -20.24
C GLY A 45 -0.29 2.21 -19.88
N LYS A 46 -0.37 1.76 -18.61
CA LYS A 46 -1.43 0.86 -18.16
C LYS A 46 -2.63 1.66 -17.64
N PRO A 47 -3.88 1.26 -17.96
CA PRO A 47 -5.06 1.88 -17.38
C PRO A 47 -5.07 1.66 -15.87
N HIS A 48 -5.69 2.60 -15.14
CA HIS A 48 -5.94 2.43 -13.71
C HIS A 48 -6.88 1.24 -13.47
N PRO A 49 -6.59 0.38 -12.46
CA PRO A 49 -7.56 -0.60 -11.99
C PRO A 49 -8.77 0.12 -11.39
N ALA A 50 -9.97 -0.40 -11.63
CA ALA A 50 -11.21 0.19 -11.12
C ALA A 50 -11.23 0.29 -9.57
N ASN A 51 -10.65 -0.70 -8.89
CA ASN A 51 -10.61 -0.79 -7.43
C ASN A 51 -9.18 -0.69 -6.90
N LEU A 52 -8.49 0.38 -7.27
CA LEU A 52 -7.13 0.63 -6.78
C LEU A 52 -7.19 1.05 -5.30
N ARG A 53 -6.64 0.22 -4.42
CA ARG A 53 -6.59 0.52 -2.98
C ARG A 53 -5.73 1.76 -2.70
N SER A 54 -6.12 2.51 -1.67
CA SER A 54 -5.33 3.61 -1.10
C SER A 54 -5.14 3.48 0.41
N LEU A 55 -5.61 2.38 1.01
CA LEU A 55 -5.46 2.08 2.43
C LEU A 55 -5.28 0.57 2.61
N GLN A 56 -4.28 0.18 3.40
CA GLN A 56 -4.06 -1.19 3.84
C GLN A 56 -4.07 -1.26 5.37
N LYS A 57 -4.74 -2.26 5.93
CA LYS A 57 -4.67 -2.60 7.36
C LYS A 57 -3.84 -3.88 7.51
N PHE A 58 -2.91 -3.89 8.47
CA PHE A 58 -2.13 -5.04 8.88
C PHE A 58 -2.39 -5.32 10.34
N GLU A 59 -2.80 -6.54 10.64
CA GLU A 59 -3.10 -6.94 12.00
C GLU A 59 -1.82 -7.36 12.72
N ARG A 60 -1.69 -6.97 13.98
CA ARG A 60 -0.58 -7.42 14.81
C ARG A 60 -0.77 -8.90 15.12
N VAL A 61 0.20 -9.71 14.73
CA VAL A 61 0.27 -11.13 15.10
C VAL A 61 1.09 -11.28 16.39
N GLU A 62 0.65 -12.19 17.27
CA GLU A 62 1.36 -12.58 18.49
C GLU A 62 2.35 -13.72 18.24
#